data_AF-A0A7C6QHV5-F1
#
_entry.id   AF-A0A7C6QHV5-F1
#
_cell.length_a   1.000
_cell.length_b   1.000
_cell.length_c   1.000
_cell.angle_alpha   90.00
_cell.angle_beta   90.00
_cell.angle_gamma   90.00
#
_symmetry.space_group_name_H-M   'P 1'
#
loop_
_entity.id
_entity.type
_entity.pdbx_description
1 polymer ?
#
loop_
_entity_poly.entity_id
_entity_poly.type
_entity_poly.pdbx_seq_one_letter_code
_entity_poly.pdbx_strand_id
1 'polypeptide(L)'
;MGKSYEELIRLLKQIFQMDQADLDFGIYRIMNYKRREIERFLTVDLLPQVRNQLENYYSVKQKSLRKELDDLKKTLDETGVAYESSKKYLELKRALESGMDLEKIEDEVYSHLTDFFSRYYKDGDFISQRRYKQGVYAIPYAGEEVKLYWANADQYYIKTTEYFRDYTFILPNGRKVHFKLSLLQKR
;
A
#
# COMPACT_ATOMS: atom_id res chain seq x y z
N MET A 1 5.47 -14.91 -12.15
CA MET A 1 5.04 -13.64 -11.52
C MET A 1 6.06 -12.57 -11.90
N GLY A 2 5.62 -11.33 -12.12
CA GLY A 2 6.53 -10.22 -12.42
C GLY A 2 7.41 -9.90 -11.20
N LYS A 3 8.67 -9.52 -11.44
CA LYS A 3 9.63 -9.16 -10.38
C LYS A 3 9.11 -8.02 -9.50
N SER A 4 8.49 -7.01 -10.12
CA SER A 4 7.92 -5.84 -9.43
C SER A 4 6.79 -6.24 -8.46
N TYR A 5 6.01 -7.26 -8.82
CA TYR A 5 4.95 -7.78 -7.96
C TYR A 5 5.52 -8.44 -6.69
N GLU A 6 6.54 -9.27 -6.84
CA GLU A 6 7.19 -9.93 -5.70
C GLU A 6 7.81 -8.91 -4.73
N GLU A 7 8.42 -7.85 -5.26
CA GLU A 7 8.96 -6.75 -4.45
C GLU A 7 7.88 -6.02 -3.66
N LEU A 8 6.74 -5.71 -4.30
CA LEU A 8 5.59 -5.09 -3.64
C LEU A 8 5.04 -5.98 -2.52
N ILE A 9 4.83 -7.27 -2.80
CA ILE A 9 4.29 -8.21 -1.80
C ILE A 9 5.24 -8.36 -0.62
N ARG A 10 6.54 -8.42 -0.86
CA ARG A 10 7.54 -8.45 0.22
C ARG A 10 7.46 -7.20 1.08
N LEU A 11 7.37 -6.02 0.47
CA LEU A 11 7.24 -4.76 1.20
C LEU A 11 5.94 -4.71 2.02
N LEU A 12 4.81 -5.13 1.44
CA LEU A 12 3.54 -5.17 2.16
C LEU A 12 3.59 -6.12 3.35
N LYS A 13 4.20 -7.31 3.22
CA LYS A 13 4.40 -8.23 4.35
C LYS A 13 5.19 -7.60 5.49
N GLN A 14 6.22 -6.81 5.18
CA GLN A 14 6.99 -6.05 6.17
C GLN A 14 6.15 -4.97 6.84
N ILE A 15 5.39 -4.20 6.05
CA ILE A 15 4.50 -3.12 6.53
C ILE A 15 3.47 -3.69 7.52
N PHE A 16 2.86 -4.83 7.18
CA PHE A 16 1.89 -5.52 8.03
C PHE A 16 2.53 -6.34 9.16
N GLN A 17 3.86 -6.27 9.34
CA GLN A 17 4.61 -6.99 10.36
C GLN A 17 4.31 -8.50 10.36
N MET A 18 4.09 -9.08 9.18
CA MET A 18 3.76 -10.50 9.05
C MET A 18 4.93 -11.41 9.42
N ASP A 19 6.15 -10.87 9.35
CA ASP A 19 7.40 -11.58 9.66
C ASP A 19 7.67 -11.70 11.17
N GLN A 20 6.92 -10.98 12.03
CA GLN A 20 7.07 -10.96 13.50
C GLN A 20 6.30 -12.12 14.18
N ALA A 21 6.23 -13.27 13.50
CA ALA A 21 5.15 -14.26 13.64
C ALA A 21 5.12 -15.09 14.92
N ASP A 22 6.13 -15.05 15.78
CA ASP A 22 6.25 -16.00 16.90
C ASP A 22 5.52 -15.56 18.18
N LEU A 23 4.98 -14.35 18.22
CA LEU A 23 4.29 -13.81 19.39
C LEU A 23 2.79 -14.14 19.32
N ASP A 24 2.32 -15.09 20.13
CA ASP A 24 0.90 -15.50 20.18
C ASP A 24 0.19 -15.01 21.45
N PHE A 25 0.41 -13.73 21.79
CA PHE A 25 -0.21 -13.09 22.96
C PHE A 25 -0.67 -11.65 22.65
N GLY A 26 -1.65 -11.15 23.40
CA GLY A 26 -2.14 -9.78 23.27
C GLY A 26 -2.67 -9.44 21.88
N ILE A 27 -2.29 -8.27 21.35
CA ILE A 27 -2.71 -7.76 20.02
C ILE A 27 -2.27 -8.69 18.87
N TYR A 28 -1.17 -9.43 19.06
CA TYR A 28 -0.63 -10.33 18.04
C TYR A 28 -1.57 -11.51 17.73
N ARG A 29 -2.42 -11.94 18.68
CA ARG A 29 -3.43 -12.98 18.41
C ARG A 29 -4.49 -12.53 17.40
N ILE A 30 -4.88 -11.26 17.45
CA ILE A 30 -5.82 -10.65 16.49
C ILE A 30 -5.14 -10.50 15.13
N MET A 31 -3.88 -10.08 15.12
CA MET A 31 -3.09 -10.02 13.90
C MET A 31 -2.90 -11.40 13.26
N ASN A 32 -2.63 -12.44 14.06
CA ASN A 32 -2.48 -13.82 13.61
C ASN A 32 -3.81 -14.39 13.06
N TYR A 33 -4.95 -14.03 13.66
CA TYR A 33 -6.27 -14.44 13.17
C TYR A 33 -6.54 -13.91 11.75
N LYS A 34 -6.25 -12.63 11.52
CA LYS A 34 -6.40 -12.01 10.19
C LYS A 34 -5.24 -12.30 9.24
N ARG A 35 -4.09 -12.75 9.74
CA ARG A 35 -2.89 -13.04 8.93
C ARG A 35 -3.19 -13.99 7.78
N ARG A 36 -3.94 -15.06 8.04
CA ARG A 36 -4.31 -16.05 6.99
C ARG A 36 -5.17 -15.43 5.90
N GLU A 37 -6.09 -14.53 6.27
CA GLU A 37 -6.94 -13.82 5.31
C GLU A 37 -6.14 -12.80 4.50
N ILE A 38 -5.27 -12.05 5.15
CA ILE A 38 -4.39 -11.07 4.49
C ILE A 38 -3.40 -11.78 3.56
N GLU A 39 -2.82 -12.91 3.99
CA GLU A 39 -1.89 -13.69 3.18
C GLU A 39 -2.57 -14.28 1.95
N ARG A 40 -3.77 -14.84 2.11
CA ARG A 40 -4.59 -15.30 0.98
C ARG A 40 -4.92 -14.13 0.05
N PHE A 41 -5.30 -12.98 0.60
CA PHE A 41 -5.59 -11.79 -0.20
C PHE A 41 -4.38 -11.37 -1.04
N LEU A 42 -3.21 -11.23 -0.41
CA LEU A 42 -1.98 -10.80 -1.07
C LEU A 42 -1.43 -11.82 -2.08
N THR A 43 -1.67 -13.12 -1.89
CA THR A 43 -1.09 -14.16 -2.76
C THR A 43 -2.03 -14.65 -3.84
N VAL A 44 -3.34 -14.66 -3.58
CA VAL A 44 -4.36 -15.27 -4.45
C VAL A 44 -5.35 -14.23 -4.97
N ASP A 45 -5.91 -13.40 -4.09
CA ASP A 45 -7.07 -12.58 -4.46
C ASP A 45 -6.70 -11.24 -5.13
N LEU A 46 -5.51 -10.69 -4.84
CA LEU A 46 -5.08 -9.37 -5.29
C LEU A 46 -4.85 -9.32 -6.81
N LEU A 47 -4.10 -10.28 -7.36
CA LEU A 47 -3.74 -10.29 -8.79
C LEU A 47 -4.96 -10.29 -9.72
N PRO A 48 -5.96 -11.19 -9.55
CA PRO A 48 -7.15 -11.17 -10.38
C PRO A 48 -7.96 -9.87 -10.27
N GLN A 49 -8.00 -9.27 -9.07
CA GLN A 49 -8.73 -8.01 -8.86
C GLN A 49 -8.08 -6.83 -9.58
N VAL A 50 -6.75 -6.73 -9.51
CA VAL A 50 -5.99 -5.69 -10.22
C VAL A 50 -6.19 -5.83 -11.73
N ARG A 51 -6.07 -7.06 -12.26
CA ARG A 51 -6.32 -7.38 -13.67
C ARG A 51 -7.68 -6.94 -14.15
N ASN A 52 -8.72 -7.40 -13.46
CA ASN A 52 -10.10 -7.04 -13.81
C ASN A 52 -10.33 -5.53 -13.79
N GLN A 53 -9.73 -4.80 -12.83
CA GLN A 53 -9.88 -3.35 -12.79
C GLN A 53 -9.11 -2.62 -13.89
N LEU A 54 -7.90 -3.08 -14.20
CA LEU A 54 -7.14 -2.54 -15.31
C LEU A 54 -7.90 -2.76 -16.63
N GLU A 55 -8.40 -3.96 -16.89
CA GLU A 55 -9.23 -4.27 -18.07
C GLU A 55 -10.47 -3.37 -18.19
N ASN A 56 -11.19 -3.16 -17.09
CA ASN A 56 -12.36 -2.26 -17.07
C ASN A 56 -11.96 -0.81 -17.37
N TYR A 57 -10.90 -0.32 -16.74
CA TYR A 57 -10.36 1.01 -17.00
C TYR A 57 -9.95 1.17 -18.47
N TYR A 58 -9.33 0.16 -19.07
CA TYR A 58 -8.97 0.18 -20.49
C TYR A 58 -10.20 0.18 -21.40
N SER A 59 -11.22 -0.61 -21.10
CA SER A 59 -12.46 -0.61 -21.89
C SER A 59 -13.08 0.79 -21.92
N VAL A 60 -13.09 1.48 -20.78
CA VAL A 60 -13.58 2.86 -20.67
C VAL A 60 -12.65 3.83 -21.43
N LYS A 61 -11.34 3.75 -21.22
CA LYS A 61 -10.35 4.63 -21.87
C LYS A 61 -10.34 4.45 -23.39
N GLN A 62 -10.46 3.23 -23.89
CA GLN A 62 -10.52 2.96 -25.32
C GLN A 62 -11.81 3.54 -25.94
N LYS A 63 -12.95 3.43 -25.25
CA LYS A 63 -14.20 4.07 -25.69
C LYS A 63 -14.07 5.59 -25.73
N SER A 64 -13.47 6.22 -24.72
CA SER A 64 -13.26 7.67 -24.74
C SER A 64 -12.30 8.12 -25.83
N LEU A 65 -11.22 7.35 -26.07
CA LEU A 65 -10.24 7.66 -27.09
C LEU A 65 -10.81 7.51 -28.52
N ARG A 66 -11.65 6.49 -28.74
CA ARG A 66 -12.42 6.35 -29.99
C ARG A 66 -13.36 7.52 -30.20
N LYS A 67 -14.09 7.94 -29.15
CA LYS A 67 -14.97 9.10 -29.22
C LYS A 67 -14.20 10.38 -29.56
N GLU A 68 -13.05 10.61 -28.92
CA GLU A 68 -12.21 11.78 -29.22
C GLU A 68 -11.69 11.75 -30.66
N LEU A 69 -11.35 10.56 -31.18
CA LEU A 69 -10.95 10.39 -32.58
C LEU A 69 -12.11 10.69 -33.55
N ASP A 70 -13.32 10.21 -33.26
CA ASP A 70 -14.51 10.46 -34.07
C ASP A 70 -14.93 11.94 -34.04
N ASP A 71 -14.84 12.58 -32.89
CA ASP A 71 -15.13 14.02 -32.74
C ASP A 71 -14.08 14.85 -33.49
N LEU A 72 -12.79 14.50 -33.38
CA LEU A 72 -11.72 15.14 -34.15
C LEU A 72 -11.90 14.96 -35.66
N LYS A 73 -12.36 13.79 -36.09
CA LYS A 73 -12.68 13.52 -37.50
C LYS A 73 -13.77 14.47 -37.99
N LYS A 74 -14.88 14.61 -37.27
CA LYS A 74 -15.96 15.55 -37.63
C LYS A 74 -15.47 17.00 -37.71
N THR A 75 -14.66 17.45 -36.76
CA THR A 75 -14.10 18.81 -36.79
C THR A 75 -13.19 19.03 -38.00
N LEU A 76 -12.37 18.06 -38.36
CA LEU A 76 -11.46 18.17 -39.51
C LEU A 76 -12.21 18.17 -40.84
N ASP A 77 -13.30 17.41 -40.96
CA ASP A 77 -14.23 17.47 -42.11
C ASP A 77 -14.86 18.84 -42.29
N GLU A 78 -15.40 19.40 -41.19
CA GLU A 78 -16.02 20.71 -41.18
C GLU A 78 -15.03 21.82 -41.57
N THR A 79 -13.75 21.65 -41.22
CA THR A 79 -12.67 22.58 -41.55
C THR A 79 -12.07 22.32 -42.95
N GLY A 80 -12.48 21.26 -43.65
CA GLY A 80 -11.97 20.91 -44.98
C GLY A 80 -10.52 20.41 -44.99
N VAL A 81 -9.99 19.96 -43.85
CA VAL A 81 -8.61 19.47 -43.71
C VAL A 81 -8.59 17.94 -43.77
N ALA A 82 -7.77 17.36 -44.66
CA ALA A 82 -7.62 15.91 -44.77
C ALA A 82 -7.11 15.31 -43.45
N TYR A 83 -7.81 14.30 -42.90
CA TYR A 83 -7.46 13.71 -41.60
C TYR A 83 -6.03 13.16 -41.53
N GLU A 84 -5.51 12.68 -42.66
CA GLU A 84 -4.17 12.09 -42.76
C GLU A 84 -3.05 13.12 -42.65
N SER A 85 -3.34 14.43 -42.78
CA SER A 85 -2.35 15.50 -42.57
C SER A 85 -2.28 15.95 -41.09
N SER A 86 -3.28 15.62 -40.27
CA SER A 86 -3.30 15.99 -38.86
C SER A 86 -2.43 15.07 -38.03
N LYS A 87 -1.34 15.62 -37.48
CA LYS A 87 -0.44 14.93 -36.55
C LYS A 87 -1.20 14.35 -35.35
N LYS A 88 -2.18 15.09 -34.82
CA LYS A 88 -2.99 14.68 -33.66
C LYS A 88 -3.87 13.46 -33.96
N TYR A 89 -4.44 13.39 -35.16
CA TYR A 89 -5.24 12.24 -35.61
C TYR A 89 -4.38 10.98 -35.77
N LEU A 90 -3.21 11.11 -36.38
CA LEU A 90 -2.26 10.00 -36.54
C LEU A 90 -1.74 9.49 -35.19
N GLU A 91 -1.47 10.37 -34.23
CA GLU A 91 -1.07 9.99 -32.87
C GLU A 91 -2.18 9.23 -32.12
N LEU A 92 -3.42 9.72 -32.17
CA LEU A 92 -4.59 9.06 -31.57
C LEU A 92 -4.87 7.70 -32.22
N LYS A 93 -4.77 7.61 -33.55
CA LYS A 93 -4.92 6.35 -34.29
C LYS A 93 -3.83 5.36 -33.93
N ARG A 94 -2.57 5.79 -33.88
CA ARG A 94 -1.45 4.94 -33.45
C ARG A 94 -1.61 4.47 -32.01
N ALA A 95 -2.09 5.32 -31.10
CA ALA A 95 -2.34 4.94 -29.71
C ALA A 95 -3.47 3.90 -29.57
N LEU A 96 -4.43 3.87 -30.49
CA LEU A 96 -5.46 2.82 -30.57
C LEU A 96 -4.93 1.54 -31.22
N GLU A 97 -4.06 1.65 -32.23
CA GLU A 97 -3.51 0.53 -33.00
C GLU A 97 -2.34 -0.16 -32.31
N SER A 98 -1.53 0.55 -31.51
CA SER A 98 -0.35 -0.01 -30.86
C SER A 98 -0.68 -1.10 -29.85
N GLY A 99 -1.96 -1.29 -29.52
CA GLY A 99 -2.38 -2.11 -28.39
C GLY A 99 -1.82 -1.54 -27.08
N MET A 100 -2.38 -1.97 -25.95
CA MET A 100 -1.77 -1.72 -24.66
C MET A 100 -1.32 -3.04 -24.08
N ASP A 101 -0.04 -3.10 -23.71
CA ASP A 101 0.56 -4.24 -23.03
C ASP A 101 0.16 -4.19 -21.56
N LEU A 102 -0.85 -5.00 -21.19
CA LEU A 102 -1.36 -5.09 -19.83
C LEU A 102 -0.27 -5.51 -18.85
N GLU A 103 0.62 -6.43 -19.24
CA GLU A 103 1.66 -6.93 -18.35
C GLU A 103 2.68 -5.83 -18.02
N LYS A 104 3.07 -5.04 -19.03
CA LYS A 104 3.98 -3.91 -18.80
C LYS A 104 3.39 -2.87 -17.84
N ILE A 105 2.10 -2.59 -17.97
CA ILE A 105 1.46 -1.57 -17.13
C ILE A 105 1.22 -2.10 -15.72
N GLU A 106 0.87 -3.38 -15.57
CA GLU A 106 0.87 -4.06 -14.27
C GLU A 106 2.22 -3.88 -13.55
N ASP A 107 3.32 -4.18 -14.25
CA ASP A 107 4.67 -4.04 -13.70
C ASP A 107 5.03 -2.59 -13.33
N GLU A 108 4.65 -1.61 -14.14
CA GLU A 108 4.85 -0.17 -13.84
C GLU A 108 4.05 0.26 -12.60
N VAL A 109 2.80 -0.19 -12.47
CA VAL A 109 1.94 0.12 -11.31
C VAL A 109 2.55 -0.48 -10.04
N TYR A 110 3.00 -1.74 -10.08
CA TYR A 110 3.64 -2.38 -8.92
C TYR A 110 4.94 -1.69 -8.53
N SER A 111 5.75 -1.25 -9.50
CA SER A 111 6.95 -0.47 -9.24
C SER A 111 6.62 0.85 -8.54
N HIS A 112 5.65 1.61 -9.05
CA HIS A 112 5.25 2.89 -8.45
C HIS A 112 4.69 2.73 -7.04
N LEU A 113 3.90 1.69 -6.80
CA LEU A 113 3.39 1.39 -5.46
C LEU A 113 4.55 1.05 -4.51
N THR A 114 5.50 0.22 -4.94
CA THR A 114 6.68 -0.13 -4.16
C THR A 114 7.49 1.10 -3.79
N ASP A 115 7.75 1.99 -4.75
CA ASP A 115 8.45 3.25 -4.53
C ASP A 115 7.69 4.17 -3.57
N PHE A 116 6.38 4.28 -3.73
CA PHE A 116 5.52 5.08 -2.87
C PHE A 116 5.58 4.60 -1.42
N PHE A 117 5.28 3.33 -1.17
CA PHE A 117 5.30 2.77 0.18
C PHE A 117 6.70 2.86 0.80
N SER A 118 7.75 2.54 0.04
CA SER A 118 9.14 2.64 0.51
C SER A 118 9.56 4.07 0.85
N ARG A 119 8.88 5.07 0.29
CA ARG A 119 9.21 6.49 0.49
C ARG A 119 8.41 7.12 1.61
N TYR A 120 7.13 6.79 1.70
CA TYR A 120 6.19 7.49 2.56
C TYR A 120 5.79 6.70 3.80
N TYR A 121 5.83 5.37 3.77
CA TYR A 121 5.44 4.59 4.94
C TYR A 121 6.54 4.58 6.01
N LYS A 122 6.19 4.94 7.24
CA LYS A 122 7.06 4.81 8.42
C LYS A 122 6.22 4.55 9.66
N ASP A 123 6.55 3.48 10.39
CA ASP A 123 5.99 3.17 11.73
C ASP A 123 4.45 3.24 11.83
N GLY A 124 3.75 2.85 10.77
CA GLY A 124 2.28 2.85 10.72
C GLY A 124 1.63 4.14 10.21
N ASP A 125 2.41 5.13 9.77
CA ASP A 125 1.91 6.39 9.22
C ASP A 125 2.58 6.75 7.87
N PHE A 126 1.93 7.61 7.09
CA PHE A 126 2.47 8.15 5.84
C PHE A 126 3.09 9.52 6.07
N ILE A 127 4.41 9.55 6.21
CA ILE A 127 5.16 10.76 6.49
C ILE A 127 6.06 11.06 5.29
N SER A 128 6.00 12.29 4.78
CA SER A 128 6.96 12.75 3.76
C SER A 128 8.36 12.81 4.38
N GLN A 129 9.14 11.74 4.17
CA GLN A 129 10.52 11.67 4.67
C GLN A 129 11.41 12.65 3.92
N ARG A 130 12.14 13.50 4.68
CA ARG A 130 13.21 14.34 4.13
C ARG A 130 14.37 13.43 3.76
N ARG A 131 14.54 13.10 2.47
CA ARG A 131 15.71 12.34 2.00
C ARG A 131 16.84 13.30 1.66
N TYR A 132 17.99 13.08 2.29
CA TYR A 132 19.26 13.74 1.97
C TYR A 132 20.06 12.83 1.03
N LYS A 133 20.95 13.41 0.21
CA LYS A 133 21.85 12.61 -0.64
C LYS A 133 22.71 11.68 0.22
N GLN A 134 23.05 10.52 -0.31
CA GLN A 134 23.88 9.53 0.37
C GLN A 134 25.22 10.18 0.80
N GLY A 135 25.56 10.09 2.09
CA GLY A 135 26.74 10.74 2.68
C GLY A 135 26.51 12.10 3.35
N VAL A 136 25.29 12.65 3.31
CA VAL A 136 24.95 13.90 3.99
C VAL A 136 24.38 13.59 5.38
N TYR A 137 25.14 13.90 6.42
CA TYR A 137 24.65 13.86 7.80
C TYR A 137 23.70 15.04 8.03
N ALA A 138 22.44 14.75 8.33
CA ALA A 138 21.44 15.77 8.60
C ALA A 138 20.73 15.49 9.93
N ILE A 139 20.89 16.39 10.88
CA ILE A 139 20.08 16.43 12.10
C ILE A 139 18.83 17.26 11.77
N PRO A 140 17.61 16.76 12.03
CA PRO A 140 16.41 17.59 11.97
C PRO A 140 16.53 18.67 13.05
N TYR A 141 16.96 19.86 12.63
CA TYR A 141 17.23 21.02 13.47
C TYR A 141 15.99 21.93 13.44
N ALA A 142 15.39 22.18 14.60
CA ALA A 142 14.23 23.07 14.76
C ALA A 142 14.62 24.51 15.13
N GLY A 143 15.92 24.83 15.20
CA GLY A 143 16.41 26.14 15.64
C GLY A 143 16.79 26.21 17.12
N GLU A 144 16.75 25.10 17.87
CA GLU A 144 17.21 25.03 19.26
C GLU A 144 18.66 24.56 19.33
N GLU A 145 19.50 25.25 20.09
CA GLU A 145 20.95 25.01 20.17
C GLU A 145 21.33 23.66 20.81
N VAL A 146 20.43 23.03 21.57
CA VAL A 146 20.72 21.79 22.31
C VAL A 146 19.58 20.78 22.14
N LYS A 147 19.88 19.60 21.59
CA LYS A 147 18.97 18.45 21.56
C LYS A 147 19.45 17.39 22.57
N LEU A 148 18.77 17.29 23.70
CA LEU A 148 19.02 16.25 24.70
C LEU A 148 18.28 14.97 24.30
N TYR A 149 19.03 13.90 23.99
CA TYR A 149 18.48 12.58 23.66
C TYR A 149 18.58 11.68 24.90
N TRP A 150 17.44 11.32 25.49
CA TRP A 150 17.43 10.36 26.60
C TRP A 150 17.40 8.92 26.06
N ALA A 151 17.96 7.96 26.80
CA ALA A 151 18.09 6.56 26.38
C ALA A 151 16.76 5.85 26.03
N ASN A 152 15.64 6.44 26.45
CA ASN A 152 14.29 5.89 26.33
C ASN A 152 13.43 6.68 25.32
N ALA A 153 14.03 7.52 24.45
CA ALA A 153 13.30 8.45 23.58
C ALA A 153 12.29 7.78 22.65
N ASP A 154 12.56 6.54 22.23
CA ASP A 154 11.69 5.75 21.36
C ASP A 154 11.01 4.57 22.10
N GLN A 155 10.97 4.59 23.43
CA GLN A 155 10.32 3.54 24.22
C GLN A 155 8.91 3.96 24.65
N TYR A 156 7.89 3.31 24.08
CA TYR A 156 6.51 3.46 24.55
C TYR A 156 6.24 2.53 25.74
N TYR A 157 6.14 3.12 26.94
CA TYR A 157 5.66 2.37 28.10
C TYR A 157 4.14 2.29 28.08
N ILE A 158 3.60 1.14 27.66
CA ILE A 158 2.17 0.85 27.75
C ILE A 158 1.92 0.14 29.09
N LYS A 159 1.22 0.81 30.02
CA LYS A 159 0.71 0.16 31.24
C LYS A 159 -0.41 -0.80 30.89
N THR A 160 -0.06 -2.08 30.72
CA THR A 160 -1.02 -3.18 30.55
C THR A 160 -2.03 -3.31 31.71
N THR A 161 -1.70 -2.81 32.90
CA THR A 161 -2.55 -2.91 34.11
C THR A 161 -3.86 -2.11 34.03
N GLU A 162 -3.97 -1.12 33.14
CA GLU A 162 -5.19 -0.31 33.02
C GLU A 162 -6.28 -1.01 32.19
N TYR A 163 -5.87 -1.84 31.21
CA TYR A 163 -6.80 -2.47 30.27
C TYR A 163 -7.07 -3.96 30.56
N PHE A 164 -6.17 -4.66 31.26
CA PHE A 164 -6.27 -6.12 31.50
C PHE A 164 -6.68 -6.49 32.93
N ARG A 165 -7.67 -5.81 33.51
CA ARG A 165 -8.17 -6.16 34.86
C ARG A 165 -9.01 -7.43 34.88
N ASP A 166 -9.64 -7.76 33.75
CA ASP A 166 -10.58 -8.86 33.61
C ASP A 166 -10.44 -9.42 32.17
N TYR A 167 -9.90 -10.63 32.04
CA TYR A 167 -9.63 -11.28 30.76
C TYR A 167 -10.06 -12.73 30.76
N THR A 168 -10.74 -13.17 29.72
CA THR A 168 -11.23 -14.54 29.57
C THR A 168 -10.71 -15.15 28.26
N PHE A 169 -10.24 -16.40 28.32
CA PHE A 169 -9.83 -17.15 27.13
C PHE A 169 -10.24 -18.61 27.20
N ILE A 170 -10.31 -19.27 26.04
CA ILE A 170 -10.64 -20.67 25.90
C ILE A 170 -9.37 -21.45 25.53
N LEU A 171 -9.10 -22.53 26.25
CA LEU A 171 -7.99 -23.45 26.00
C LEU A 171 -8.29 -24.37 24.80
N PRO A 172 -7.28 -24.97 24.15
CA PRO A 172 -7.48 -25.91 23.04
C PRO A 172 -8.36 -27.13 23.39
N ASN A 173 -8.50 -27.44 24.68
CA ASN A 173 -9.37 -28.49 25.22
C ASN A 173 -10.79 -28.01 25.56
N GLY A 174 -11.17 -26.80 25.13
CA GLY A 174 -12.52 -26.24 25.32
C GLY A 174 -12.80 -25.62 26.69
N ARG A 175 -11.87 -25.68 27.64
CA ARG A 175 -12.06 -25.08 28.98
C ARG A 175 -11.93 -23.56 28.93
N LYS A 176 -12.86 -22.87 29.61
CA LYS A 176 -12.87 -21.41 29.76
C LYS A 176 -12.09 -21.00 31.01
N VAL A 177 -11.05 -20.19 30.84
CA VAL A 177 -10.23 -19.65 31.92
C VAL A 177 -10.51 -18.16 32.03
N HIS A 178 -10.80 -17.71 33.25
CA HIS A 178 -11.08 -16.31 33.57
C HIS A 178 -10.01 -15.79 34.53
N PHE A 179 -9.26 -14.79 34.08
CA PHE A 179 -8.20 -14.15 34.84
C PHE A 179 -8.66 -12.76 35.30
N LYS A 180 -8.67 -12.55 36.61
CA LYS A 180 -9.10 -11.29 37.22
C LYS A 180 -8.02 -10.78 38.17
N LEU A 181 -7.51 -9.59 37.91
CA LEU A 181 -6.57 -8.91 38.80
C LEU A 181 -7.37 -8.21 39.91
N SER A 182 -7.28 -8.71 41.14
CA SER A 182 -7.80 -8.01 42.31
C SER A 182 -6.85 -6.87 42.66
N LEU A 183 -7.35 -5.63 42.67
CA LEU A 183 -6.60 -4.50 43.22
C LEU A 183 -6.33 -4.78 44.70
N LEU A 184 -5.04 -4.87 45.07
CA LEU A 184 -4.64 -4.83 46.48
C LEU A 184 -5.15 -3.52 47.08
N GLN A 185 -6.10 -3.60 48.01
CA GLN A 185 -6.43 -2.48 48.88
C GLN A 185 -5.16 -2.14 49.65
N LYS A 186 -4.55 -0.99 49.32
CA LYS A 186 -3.52 -0.38 50.16
C LYS A 186 -4.16 -0.12 51.53
N ARG A 187 -3.64 -0.81 52.56
CA ARG A 187 -3.81 -0.42 53.96
C ARG A 187 -3.09 0.90 54.22
#